data_AF-A0A812NQ71-F1
#
_entry.id   AF-A0A812NQ71-F1
#
_cell.length_a   1.000
_cell.length_b   1.000
_cell.length_c   1.000
_cell.angle_alpha   90.00
_cell.angle_beta   90.00
_cell.angle_gamma   90.00
#
_symmetry.space_group_name_H-M   'P 1'
#
loop_
_entity.id
_entity.type
_entity.pdbx_description
1 polymer ?
#
loop_
_entity_poly.entity_id
_entity_poly.type
_entity_poly.pdbx_seq_one_letter_code
_entity_poly.pdbx_strand_id
1 'polypeptide(L)'
;MDDATLQSHVVETLIQLEATIAAPNALVQFHVPKKLSENLEGDTITFLMGVGLRDPMASQAWGMMTNLCGLSGGRLIGLRIRPARTDRQPIAKVLAEKFPPQPKGKNKVHGTD
;
A
#
# COMPACT_ATOMS: atom_id res chain seq x y z
N MET A 1 8.86 6.05 21.90
CA MET A 1 7.56 6.70 21.73
C MET A 1 6.63 5.99 22.70
N ASP A 2 6.04 6.71 23.64
CA ASP A 2 5.05 6.12 24.55
C ASP A 2 3.72 5.87 23.80
N ASP A 3 2.85 5.01 24.32
CA ASP A 3 1.60 4.65 23.62
C ASP A 3 0.65 5.85 23.47
N ALA A 4 0.69 6.81 24.41
CA ALA A 4 -0.13 8.01 24.38
C ALA A 4 0.28 8.98 23.24
N THR A 5 1.59 9.17 23.01
CA THR A 5 2.09 9.98 21.90
C THR A 5 1.82 9.32 20.55
N LEU A 6 1.87 7.98 20.47
CA LEU A 6 1.50 7.25 19.25
C LEU A 6 0.02 7.46 18.92
N GLN A 7 -0.87 7.34 19.90
CA GLN A 7 -2.30 7.56 19.70
C GLN A 7 -2.61 9.00 19.26
N SER A 8 -2.02 10.01 19.90
CA SER A 8 -2.17 11.42 19.48
C SER A 8 -1.74 11.62 18.04
N HIS A 9 -0.59 11.06 17.66
CA HIS A 9 -0.04 11.19 16.32
C HIS A 9 -0.93 10.55 15.25
N VAL A 10 -1.54 9.39 15.55
CA VAL A 10 -2.50 8.74 14.65
C VAL A 10 -3.75 9.60 14.47
N VAL A 11 -4.30 10.15 15.54
CA VAL A 11 -5.49 11.02 15.49
C VAL A 11 -5.21 12.29 14.70
N GLU A 12 -4.09 12.96 14.96
CA GLU A 12 -3.66 14.14 14.20
C GLU A 12 -3.49 13.83 12.72
N THR A 13 -2.88 12.70 12.38
CA THR A 13 -2.72 12.23 10.99
C THR A 13 -4.07 12.01 10.32
N LEU A 14 -5.06 11.44 11.02
CA LEU A 14 -6.40 11.22 10.49
C LEU A 14 -7.15 12.54 10.25
N ILE A 15 -7.05 13.51 11.15
CA ILE A 15 -7.65 14.85 11.00
C ILE A 15 -7.05 15.56 9.78
N GLN A 16 -5.73 15.51 9.61
CA GLN A 16 -5.06 16.11 8.46
C GLN A 16 -5.41 15.37 7.15
N LEU A 17 -5.56 14.05 7.21
CA LEU A 17 -5.99 13.26 6.06
C LEU A 17 -7.40 13.66 5.60
N GLU A 18 -8.34 13.83 6.53
CA GLU A 18 -9.70 14.30 6.23
C GLU A 18 -9.67 15.65 5.48
N ALA A 19 -8.84 16.59 5.94
CA ALA A 19 -8.72 17.91 5.32
C ALA A 19 -8.07 17.89 3.93
N THR A 20 -7.28 16.87 3.60
CA THR A 20 -6.45 16.83 2.37
C THR A 20 -6.95 15.83 1.32
N ILE A 21 -7.72 14.81 1.71
CA ILE A 21 -8.15 13.74 0.80
C ILE A 21 -9.12 14.21 -0.29
N ALA A 22 -9.82 15.32 -0.06
CA ALA A 22 -10.72 15.96 -1.02
C ALA A 22 -10.00 16.88 -2.03
N ALA A 23 -8.67 16.90 -2.05
CA ALA A 23 -7.91 17.73 -2.98
C ALA A 23 -8.24 17.43 -4.45
N PRO A 24 -8.22 18.44 -5.34
CA PRO A 24 -8.54 18.25 -6.75
C PRO A 24 -7.64 17.19 -7.40
N ASN A 25 -8.25 16.24 -8.11
CA ASN A 25 -7.55 15.13 -8.78
C ASN A 25 -6.70 14.25 -7.85
N ALA A 26 -6.96 14.28 -6.53
CA ALA A 26 -6.29 13.38 -5.60
C ALA A 26 -6.62 11.93 -5.91
N LEU A 27 -7.88 11.61 -6.19
CA LEU A 27 -8.31 10.29 -6.65
C LEU A 27 -8.28 10.22 -8.18
N VAL A 28 -7.33 9.49 -8.74
CA VAL A 28 -7.17 9.30 -10.20
C VAL A 28 -7.77 7.98 -10.66
N GLN A 29 -7.74 6.96 -9.81
CA GLN A 29 -8.29 5.65 -10.12
C GLN A 29 -8.99 5.08 -8.89
N PHE A 30 -10.18 4.54 -9.09
CA PHE A 30 -10.84 3.71 -8.09
C PHE A 30 -11.41 2.48 -8.78
N HIS A 31 -10.97 1.30 -8.36
CA HIS A 31 -11.40 0.04 -8.94
C HIS A 31 -11.65 -1.00 -7.85
N VAL A 32 -12.85 -1.57 -7.85
CA VAL A 32 -13.20 -2.68 -6.96
C VAL A 32 -13.04 -3.97 -7.76
N PRO A 33 -12.08 -4.86 -7.40
CA PRO A 33 -11.84 -6.09 -8.16
C PRO A 33 -13.00 -7.09 -8.08
N LYS A 34 -13.76 -7.05 -6.98
CA LYS A 34 -14.96 -7.86 -6.77
C LYS A 34 -16.19 -7.06 -7.23
N LYS A 35 -17.07 -7.66 -8.04
CA LYS A 35 -18.37 -7.04 -8.36
C LYS A 35 -19.14 -6.85 -7.06
N LEU A 36 -19.62 -5.64 -6.82
CA LEU A 36 -20.53 -5.34 -5.72
C LEU A 36 -21.86 -6.07 -6.01
N SER A 37 -22.14 -7.14 -5.28
CA SER A 37 -23.42 -7.87 -5.30
C SER A 37 -24.23 -7.51 -4.07
N GLU A 38 -25.57 -7.59 -4.17
CA GLU A 38 -26.49 -7.34 -3.04
C GLU A 38 -26.16 -8.22 -1.82
N ASN A 39 -25.65 -9.43 -2.06
CA ASN A 39 -25.08 -10.31 -1.06
C ASN A 39 -23.55 -10.29 -1.19
N LEU A 40 -22.88 -9.38 -0.49
CA LEU A 40 -21.42 -9.39 -0.36
C LEU A 40 -21.02 -10.44 0.68
N GLU A 41 -20.67 -11.65 0.22
CA GLU A 41 -20.06 -12.65 1.10
C GLU A 41 -18.61 -12.26 1.41
N GLY A 42 -18.30 -12.12 2.72
CA GLY A 42 -16.98 -11.84 3.27
C GLY A 42 -16.86 -10.47 3.97
N ASP A 43 -16.16 -10.45 5.11
CA ASP A 43 -16.07 -9.28 6.02
C ASP A 43 -15.22 -8.11 5.49
N THR A 44 -14.64 -8.22 4.29
CA THR A 44 -13.68 -7.22 3.79
C THR A 44 -13.89 -6.89 2.32
N ILE A 45 -14.16 -5.61 2.04
CA ILE A 45 -14.20 -5.06 0.68
C ILE A 45 -12.79 -4.57 0.32
N THR A 46 -12.22 -5.13 -0.75
CA THR A 46 -10.92 -4.69 -1.29
C THR A 46 -11.14 -3.75 -2.46
N PHE A 47 -10.44 -2.63 -2.48
CA PHE A 47 -10.40 -1.70 -3.59
C PHE A 47 -8.96 -1.33 -3.95
N LEU A 48 -8.75 -1.00 -5.21
CA LEU A 48 -7.55 -0.40 -5.74
C LEU A 48 -7.80 1.10 -5.91
N MET A 49 -6.88 1.89 -5.38
CA MET A 49 -6.92 3.34 -5.44
C MET A 49 -5.62 3.86 -6.08
N GLY A 50 -5.75 4.70 -7.10
CA GLY A 50 -4.65 5.46 -7.69
C GLY A 50 -4.74 6.91 -7.24
N VAL A 51 -3.64 7.44 -6.71
CA VAL A 51 -3.57 8.80 -6.18
C VAL A 51 -2.73 9.70 -7.10
N GLY A 52 -3.27 10.86 -7.45
CA GLY A 52 -2.64 11.84 -8.33
C GLY A 52 -1.75 12.80 -7.55
N LEU A 53 -0.43 12.60 -7.59
CA LEU A 53 0.53 13.39 -6.80
C LEU A 53 0.88 14.76 -7.40
N ARG A 54 0.04 15.30 -8.29
CA ARG A 54 0.29 16.61 -8.94
C ARG A 54 -0.12 17.78 -8.05
N ASP A 55 -1.10 17.56 -7.17
CA ASP A 55 -1.54 18.53 -6.19
C ASP A 55 -0.77 18.35 -4.87
N PRO A 56 -0.26 19.42 -4.23
CA PRO A 56 0.48 19.31 -2.97
C PRO A 56 -0.32 18.66 -1.84
N MET A 57 -1.62 18.93 -1.73
CA MET A 57 -2.50 18.33 -0.73
C MET A 57 -2.74 16.85 -1.04
N ALA A 58 -2.90 16.48 -2.31
CA ALA A 58 -2.97 15.07 -2.71
C ALA A 58 -1.67 14.30 -2.39
N SER A 59 -0.52 14.94 -2.58
CA SER A 59 0.78 14.36 -2.19
C SER A 59 0.91 14.20 -0.67
N GLN A 60 0.40 15.16 0.12
CA GLN A 60 0.34 15.04 1.57
C GLN A 60 -0.60 13.92 2.01
N ALA A 61 -1.79 13.83 1.44
CA ALA A 61 -2.75 12.76 1.69
C ALA A 61 -2.14 11.38 1.42
N TRP A 62 -1.39 11.24 0.32
CA TRP A 62 -0.64 10.02 0.02
C TRP A 62 0.40 9.67 1.09
N GLY A 63 1.18 10.66 1.53
CA GLY A 63 2.14 10.48 2.62
C GLY A 63 1.48 9.99 3.90
N MET A 64 0.35 10.60 4.28
CA MET A 64 -0.42 10.21 5.46
C MET A 64 -1.00 8.79 5.34
N MET A 65 -1.60 8.44 4.20
CA MET A 65 -2.08 7.07 3.95
C MET A 65 -0.96 6.03 4.01
N THR A 66 0.25 6.41 3.58
CA THR A 66 1.44 5.54 3.66
C THR A 66 1.92 5.40 5.11
N ASN A 67 1.91 6.47 5.90
CA ASN A 67 2.26 6.42 7.32
C ASN A 67 1.27 5.59 8.14
N LEU A 68 -0.01 5.64 7.77
CA LEU A 68 -1.06 4.81 8.38
C LEU A 68 -0.97 3.34 7.93
N CYS A 69 -0.25 3.04 6.85
CA CYS A 69 -0.06 1.67 6.39
C CYS A 69 0.75 0.86 7.41
N GLY A 70 0.18 -0.27 7.84
CA GLY A 70 0.85 -1.19 8.75
C GLY A 70 0.61 -0.90 10.23
N LEU A 71 -0.07 0.20 10.56
CA LEU A 71 -0.54 0.44 11.93
C LEU A 71 -1.65 -0.54 12.31
N SER A 72 -1.59 -1.05 13.53
CA SER A 72 -2.64 -1.90 14.12
C SER A 72 -3.98 -1.18 14.24
N GLY A 73 -3.96 0.16 14.40
CA GLY A 73 -5.16 1.00 14.47
C GLY A 73 -6.08 0.88 13.25
N GLY A 74 -5.53 0.70 12.05
CA GLY A 74 -6.34 0.44 10.85
C GLY A 74 -7.18 -0.84 10.99
N ARG A 75 -6.64 -1.89 11.61
CA ARG A 75 -7.37 -3.15 11.83
C ARG A 75 -8.57 -2.98 12.77
N LEU A 76 -8.50 -2.05 13.72
CA LEU A 76 -9.59 -1.78 14.65
C LEU A 76 -10.83 -1.22 13.94
N ILE A 77 -10.63 -0.46 12.85
CA ILE A 77 -11.70 0.11 12.02
C ILE A 77 -11.95 -0.70 10.74
N GLY A 78 -11.44 -1.93 10.66
CA GLY A 78 -11.59 -2.79 9.47
C GLY A 78 -10.84 -2.31 8.23
N LEU A 79 -9.93 -1.35 8.36
CA LEU A 79 -9.17 -0.75 7.26
C LEU A 79 -7.78 -1.38 7.14
N ARG A 80 -7.43 -1.82 5.93
CA ARG A 80 -6.07 -2.27 5.61
C ARG A 80 -5.56 -1.59 4.36
N ILE A 81 -4.74 -0.57 4.54
CA ILE A 81 -3.99 0.08 3.47
C ILE A 81 -2.75 -0.76 3.17
N ARG A 82 -2.45 -0.96 1.88
CA ARG A 82 -1.17 -1.51 1.42
C ARG A 82 -0.72 -0.71 0.19
N PRO A 83 0.55 -0.29 0.12
CA PRO A 83 1.10 0.24 -1.12
C PRO A 83 0.91 -0.81 -2.21
N ALA A 84 0.41 -0.37 -3.36
CA ALA A 84 0.40 -1.21 -4.53
C ALA A 84 1.86 -1.61 -4.80
N ARG A 85 2.12 -2.91 -4.92
CA ARG A 85 3.40 -3.36 -5.47
C ARG A 85 3.41 -2.87 -6.90
N THR A 86 4.28 -1.92 -7.21
CA THR A 86 4.50 -1.54 -8.61
C THR A 86 4.93 -2.80 -9.31
N ASP A 87 4.04 -3.32 -10.15
CA ASP A 87 4.38 -4.42 -11.03
C ASP A 87 5.65 -4.01 -11.78
N ARG A 88 6.57 -4.95 -11.99
CA ARG A 88 7.78 -4.65 -12.76
C ARG A 88 7.37 -3.92 -14.04
N GLN A 89 8.02 -2.79 -14.31
CA GLN A 89 7.80 -2.08 -15.57
C GLN A 89 7.87 -3.09 -16.72
N PRO A 90 7.09 -2.94 -17.80
CA PRO A 90 7.06 -3.90 -18.90
C PRO A 90 8.47 -4.28 -19.39
N ILE A 91 9.38 -3.30 -19.46
CA ILE A 91 10.79 -3.54 -19.82
C ILE A 91 11.54 -4.41 -18.81
N ALA A 92 11.28 -4.25 -17.50
CA ALA A 92 11.87 -5.08 -16.46
C ALA A 92 11.29 -6.50 -16.44
N LYS A 93 10.05 -6.71 -16.89
CA LYS A 93 9.47 -8.05 -17.14
C LYS A 93 10.19 -8.72 -18.32
N VAL A 94 10.32 -8.01 -19.45
CA VAL A 94 11.05 -8.51 -20.63
C VAL A 94 12.52 -8.80 -20.33
N LEU A 95 13.19 -7.93 -19.57
CA LEU A 95 14.59 -8.15 -19.17
C LEU A 95 14.74 -9.35 -18.25
N ALA A 96 13.81 -9.58 -17.32
CA ALA A 96 13.85 -10.75 -16.46
C ALA A 96 13.57 -12.06 -17.21
N GLU A 97 12.75 -12.03 -18.26
CA GLU A 97 12.52 -13.17 -19.15
C GLU A 97 13.74 -13.46 -20.04
N LYS A 98 14.37 -12.42 -20.60
CA LYS A 98 15.55 -12.56 -21.46
C LYS A 98 16.84 -12.86 -20.70
N PHE A 99 16.96 -12.37 -19.47
CA PHE A 99 18.13 -12.51 -18.62
C PHE A 99 17.71 -13.03 -17.24
N PRO A 100 17.29 -14.31 -17.14
CA PRO A 100 16.91 -14.88 -15.86
C PRO A 100 18.10 -14.86 -14.89
N PRO A 101 17.86 -14.63 -13.58
CA PRO A 101 18.93 -14.63 -12.60
C PRO A 101 19.64 -15.98 -12.62
N GLN A 102 20.97 -15.96 -12.75
CA GLN A 102 21.75 -17.19 -12.70
C GLN A 102 21.50 -17.89 -11.36
N PRO A 103 21.32 -19.23 -11.36
CA PRO A 103 21.15 -19.96 -10.12
C PRO A 103 22.37 -19.70 -9.23
N LYS A 104 22.14 -19.12 -8.05
CA LYS A 104 23.19 -19.02 -7.03
C LYS A 104 23.67 -20.43 -6.76
N GLY A 105 24.91 -20.72 -7.18
CA GLY A 105 25.53 -22.02 -7.00
C GLY A 105 25.40 -22.42 -5.54
N LYS A 106 24.81 -23.60 -5.30
CA LYS A 106 24.83 -24.22 -3.98
C LYS A 106 26.30 -24.50 -3.67
N ASN A 107 26.94 -23.68 -2.83
CA ASN A 107 28.20 -24.07 -2.21
C ASN A 107 27.90 -25.32 -1.37
N LYS A 108 28.15 -26.50 -1.94
CA LYS A 108 28.36 -27.72 -1.16
C LYS A 108 29.62 -27.47 -0.35
N VAL A 109 29.47 -27.05 0.90
CA VAL A 109 30.51 -27.23 1.90
C VAL A 109 30.54 -28.74 2.15
N HIS A 110 31.50 -29.41 1.50
CA HIS A 110 31.81 -30.79 1.77
C HIS A 110 32.44 -30.83 3.17
N GLY A 111 31.78 -31.52 4.10
CA GLY A 111 32.41 -31.88 5.36
C GLY A 111 33.61 -32.78 5.07
N THR A 112 34.69 -32.53 5.79
CA THR A 112 35.75 -33.50 6.04
C THR A 112 35.88 -33.61 7.55
N ASP A 113 35.89 -34.87 7.98
CA ASP A 113 35.95 -35.38 9.36
C ASP A 113 37.08 -34.78 10.21
#